data_AF-A0A7W8LEZ9-F1
#
_entry.id   AF-A0A7W8LEZ9-F1
#
_cell.length_a   1.000
_cell.length_b   1.000
_cell.length_c   1.000
_cell.angle_alpha   90.00
_cell.angle_beta   90.00
_cell.angle_gamma   90.00
#
_symmetry.space_group_name_H-M   'P 1'
#
loop_
_entity.id
_entity.type
_entity.pdbx_description
1 polymer ?
#
loop_
_entity_poly.entity_id
_entity_poly.type
_entity_poly.pdbx_seq_one_letter_code
_entity_poly.pdbx_strand_id
1 'polypeptide(L)' 'MTYRANDRMLTPQALRSAVRAGTYRGHTAGHAPGYVQGNICIVPREYADEFLLVCQQNPQPCP' A
#
# COMPACT_ATOMS: atom_id res chain seq x y z
N MET A 1 5.52 21.22 -2.24
CA MET A 1 4.55 20.11 -2.32
C MET A 1 3.62 20.24 -1.12
N THR A 2 2.47 20.92 -1.28
CA THR A 2 1.60 21.28 -0.15
C THR A 2 0.68 20.11 0.19
N TYR A 3 1.04 19.36 1.23
CA TYR A 3 0.16 18.37 1.80
C TYR A 3 -0.96 19.10 2.57
N ARG A 4 -2.23 18.95 2.17
CA ARG A 4 -3.33 19.55 2.92
C ARG A 4 -3.59 18.68 4.15
N ALA A 5 -3.65 19.28 5.34
CA ALA A 5 -3.89 18.56 6.58
C ALA A 5 -5.16 17.67 6.52
N ASN A 6 -6.15 18.04 5.71
CA ASN A 6 -7.38 17.27 5.48
C ASN A 6 -7.16 15.90 4.83
N ASP A 7 -6.08 15.70 4.07
CA ASP A 7 -5.92 14.45 3.32
C ASP A 7 -5.62 13.27 4.25
N ARG A 8 -5.09 13.51 5.47
CA ARG A 8 -4.83 12.45 6.48
C ARG A 8 -6.09 11.74 6.94
N MET A 9 -7.22 12.44 6.98
CA MET A 9 -8.49 11.92 7.49
C MET A 9 -9.34 11.26 6.40
N LEU A 10 -8.81 11.09 5.18
CA LEU A 10 -9.50 10.34 4.15
C LEU A 10 -9.68 8.89 4.58
N THR A 11 -10.86 8.35 4.29
CA THR A 11 -11.09 6.91 4.38
C THR A 11 -10.19 6.17 3.38
N PRO A 12 -9.89 4.87 3.60
CA PRO A 12 -9.08 4.10 2.66
C PRO A 12 -9.62 4.13 1.23
N GLN A 13 -10.94 4.13 1.07
CA GLN A 13 -11.59 4.22 -0.24
C GLN A 13 -11.33 5.57 -0.90
N ALA A 14 -11.55 6.68 -0.18
CA ALA A 14 -11.34 8.01 -0.72
C ALA A 14 -9.87 8.25 -1.11
N LEU A 15 -8.93 7.80 -0.28
CA LEU A 15 -7.50 7.90 -0.58
C LEU A 15 -7.12 7.12 -1.86
N ARG A 16 -7.56 5.86 -1.98
CA ARG A 16 -7.31 5.05 -3.19
C ARG A 16 -7.93 5.67 -4.44
N SER A 17 -9.12 6.28 -4.33
CA SER A 17 -9.75 7.00 -5.43
C SER A 17 -8.94 8.23 -5.86
N ALA A 18 -8.41 9.01 -4.92
CA ALA A 18 -7.56 10.16 -5.22
C ALA A 18 -6.22 9.75 -5.88
N VAL A 19 -5.61 8.66 -5.41
CA VAL A 19 -4.42 8.06 -6.05
C VAL A 19 -4.75 7.64 -7.49
N ARG A 20 -5.86 6.92 -7.70
CA ARG A 20 -6.31 6.49 -9.02
C ARG A 20 -6.58 7.65 -9.97
N ALA A 21 -7.18 8.72 -9.47
CA ALA A 21 -7.45 9.94 -10.24
C ALA A 21 -6.19 10.78 -10.50
N GLY A 22 -5.05 10.44 -9.90
CA GLY A 22 -3.80 11.18 -10.02
C GLY A 22 -3.80 12.53 -9.29
N THR A 23 -4.83 12.84 -8.51
CA THR A 23 -4.97 14.07 -7.71
C THR A 23 -4.17 13.99 -6.41
N TYR A 24 -3.79 12.78 -6.00
CA TYR A 24 -2.85 12.54 -4.91
C TYR A 24 -1.63 11.73 -5.40
N ARG A 25 -0.43 12.24 -5.16
CA ARG A 25 0.86 11.65 -5.58
C ARG A 25 1.94 11.63 -4.49
N GLY A 26 1.53 11.85 -3.23
CA GLY A 26 2.41 11.89 -2.07
C GLY A 26 2.62 10.53 -1.40
N HIS A 27 3.32 10.53 -0.26
CA HIS A 27 3.51 9.33 0.57
C HIS A 27 2.27 9.01 1.42
N THR A 28 1.86 7.74 1.50
CA THR A 28 0.64 7.37 2.25
C THR A 28 0.82 7.31 3.78
N ALA A 29 2.03 7.55 4.30
CA ALA A 29 2.33 7.51 5.72
C ALA A 29 1.42 8.44 6.55
N GLY A 30 0.72 7.87 7.52
CA GLY A 30 -0.18 8.60 8.41
C GLY A 30 -1.54 8.97 7.81
N HIS A 31 -1.89 8.46 6.62
CA HIS A 31 -3.26 8.54 6.10
C HIS A 31 -4.12 7.36 6.56
N ALA A 32 -5.45 7.56 6.53
CA ALA A 32 -6.44 6.55 6.86
C ALA A 32 -6.16 5.90 8.24
N PRO A 33 -6.14 6.71 9.32
CA PRO A 33 -5.87 6.21 10.67
C PRO A 33 -6.86 5.12 11.06
N GLY A 34 -6.38 4.09 11.76
CA GLY A 34 -7.18 2.92 12.15
C GLY A 34 -7.26 1.82 11.10
N TYR A 35 -6.61 1.99 9.93
CA TYR A 35 -6.55 0.98 8.88
C TYR A 35 -5.11 0.54 8.63
N VAL A 36 -4.93 -0.76 8.34
CA VAL A 36 -3.63 -1.31 7.93
C VAL A 36 -3.27 -0.81 6.55
N GLN A 37 -2.04 -0.33 6.41
CA GLN A 37 -1.38 -0.11 5.12
C GLN A 37 -0.44 -1.28 4.87
N GLY A 38 -0.50 -1.86 3.67
CA GLY A 38 0.30 -3.02 3.30
C GLY A 38 1.10 -2.78 2.04
N ASN A 39 2.14 -3.58 1.88
CA ASN A 39 2.92 -3.64 0.65
C ASN A 39 2.24 -4.60 -0.34
N ILE A 40 2.49 -4.40 -1.64
CA ILE A 40 2.07 -5.32 -2.68
C ILE A 40 3.27 -5.60 -3.59
N CYS A 41 3.52 -6.88 -3.85
CA CYS A 41 4.50 -7.35 -4.83
C CYS A 41 3.74 -8.10 -5.93
N ILE A 42 3.98 -7.74 -7.19
CA ILE A 42 3.36 -8.39 -8.34
C ILE A 42 4.49 -9.04 -9.13
N VAL A 43 4.45 -10.38 -9.24
CA VAL A 43 5.45 -11.18 -9.94
C VAL A 43 4.84 -11.89 -11.15
N PRO A 44 5.64 -12.19 -12.19
CA PRO A 44 5.22 -13.11 -13.25
C PRO A 44 4.75 -14.46 -12.70
N ARG A 45 3.83 -15.09 -13.43
CA ARG A 45 3.17 -16.31 -12.96
C ARG A 45 4.17 -17.45 -12.71
N GLU A 46 5.20 -17.55 -13.54
CA GLU A 46 6.26 -18.55 -13.44
C GLU A 46 7.03 -18.48 -12.11
N TYR A 47 7.00 -17.36 -11.40
CA TYR A 47 7.69 -17.17 -10.12
C TYR A 47 6.76 -17.21 -8.90
N ALA A 48 5.45 -17.40 -9.09
CA ALA A 48 4.48 -17.29 -7.99
C ALA A 48 4.73 -18.28 -6.84
N ASP A 49 5.00 -19.54 -7.17
CA ASP A 49 5.21 -20.60 -6.18
C ASP A 49 6.55 -20.42 -5.45
N GLU A 50 7.61 -20.03 -6.17
CA GLU A 50 8.91 -19.73 -5.59
C GLU A 50 8.86 -18.51 -4.67
N PHE A 51 8.15 -17.45 -5.09
CA PHE A 51 7.96 -16.26 -4.27
C PHE A 51 7.16 -16.56 -3.01
N LEU A 52 6.10 -17.39 -3.10
CA LEU A 52 5.35 -17.84 -1.94
C LEU A 52 6.22 -18.62 -0.95
N LEU A 53 7.07 -19.53 -1.45
CA LEU A 53 8.01 -20.26 -0.60
C LEU A 53 8.99 -19.32 0.09
N VAL A 54 9.52 -18.32 -0.61
CA VAL A 54 10.36 -17.27 -0.02
C VAL A 54 9.62 -16.55 1.11
N CYS A 55 8.36 -16.15 0.90
CA CYS A 55 7.58 -15.51 1.95
C CYS A 55 7.38 -16.42 3.17
N GLN A 56 7.04 -17.69 2.96
CA GLN A 56 6.83 -18.67 4.03
C GLN A 56 8.11 -18.95 4.84
N GLN A 57 9.26 -19.01 4.16
CA GLN A 57 10.57 -19.22 4.80
C GLN A 57 11.07 -17.97 5.54
N ASN A 58 10.52 -16.80 5.23
CA ASN A 58 10.97 -15.52 5.77
C ASN A 58 9.78 -14.70 6.35
N PRO A 59 9.11 -15.19 7.41
CA PRO A 59 7.87 -14.59 7.91
C PRO A 59 8.04 -13.19 8.54
N GLN A 60 9.24 -12.84 9.02
CA GLN A 60 9.51 -11.52 9.58
C GLN A 60 9.62 -10.43 8.50
N PRO A 61 10.40 -10.60 7.41
CA PRO A 61 10.43 -9.63 6.31
C PRO A 61 9.24 -9.75 5.34
N CYS A 62 8.56 -10.90 5.29
CA CYS A 62 7.40 -11.15 4.43
C CYS A 62 6.19 -11.61 5.28
N PRO A 63 5.58 -10.68 6.05
CA PRO A 63 4.42 -10.98 6.89
C PRO A 63 3.14 -11.24 6.10
#